data_AF-A0A1C5SGU3-F1
#
_entry.id   AF-A0A1C5SGU3-F1
#
_cell.length_a   1.000
_cell.length_b   1.000
_cell.length_c   1.000
_cell.angle_alpha   90.00
_cell.angle_beta   90.00
_cell.angle_gamma   90.00
#
_symmetry.space_group_name_H-M   'P 1'
#
loop_
_entity.id
_entity.type
_entity.pdbx_description
1 polymer ?
#
loop_
_entity_poly.entity_id
_entity_poly.type
_entity_poly.pdbx_seq_one_letter_code
_entity_poly.pdbx_strand_id
1 'polypeptide(L)'
;MIEGKNSVTLNDCTLTDSNTELNGQSTTYKNIFLYQSMSGDAADGNAEFTAADSKITTKKGYTLYVTNTTATINLENNTIKNTDSEGNFLRAQADSWGNSGSNDGDVTLVMTKQKATGKIVSDSISTLDMTMKSGSYYEGTINGDNSGKSIKLTLDKKSKIKLTGDSYVTSLDDADTDYSNIDFNGYTLYVDGEAIN
;
A
#
# COMPACT_ATOMS: atom_id res chain seq x y z
N MET A 1 5.75 -3.17 -13.90
CA MET A 1 5.41 -1.74 -14.02
C MET A 1 4.04 -1.61 -14.67
N ILE A 2 3.23 -0.67 -14.22
CA ILE A 2 1.87 -0.40 -14.69
C ILE A 2 1.80 1.11 -14.88
N GLU A 3 1.64 1.56 -16.12
CA GLU A 3 1.75 2.97 -16.47
C GLU A 3 0.41 3.58 -16.87
N GLY A 4 0.07 4.74 -16.33
CA GLY A 4 -1.17 5.46 -16.64
C GLY A 4 -2.42 4.60 -16.41
N LYS A 5 -3.39 4.69 -17.31
CA LYS A 5 -4.66 3.94 -17.23
C LYS A 5 -4.58 2.44 -17.49
N ASN A 6 -3.37 1.87 -17.54
CA ASN A 6 -3.19 0.43 -17.80
C ASN A 6 -3.50 -0.41 -16.57
N SER A 7 -3.79 -1.69 -16.81
CA SER A 7 -4.13 -2.66 -15.78
C SER A 7 -3.29 -3.94 -15.89
N VAL A 8 -2.94 -4.54 -14.75
CA VAL A 8 -2.34 -5.89 -14.68
C VAL A 8 -3.15 -6.75 -13.71
N THR A 9 -3.40 -7.99 -14.11
CA THR A 9 -4.06 -9.00 -13.27
C THR A 9 -3.20 -10.25 -13.15
N LEU A 10 -2.97 -10.71 -11.92
CA LEU A 10 -2.30 -11.97 -11.58
C LEU A 10 -3.32 -12.93 -10.96
N ASN A 11 -3.55 -14.09 -11.58
CA ASN A 11 -4.40 -15.14 -11.04
C ASN A 11 -3.60 -16.44 -10.98
N ASP A 12 -3.49 -17.04 -9.80
CA ASP A 12 -2.69 -18.26 -9.58
C ASP A 12 -1.25 -18.15 -10.14
N CYS A 13 -0.63 -17.00 -9.94
CA CYS A 13 0.69 -16.69 -10.46
C CYS A 13 1.75 -16.80 -9.37
N THR A 14 3.00 -17.03 -9.79
CA THR A 14 4.17 -16.81 -8.93
C THR A 14 4.98 -15.64 -9.48
N LEU A 15 5.02 -14.53 -8.74
CA LEU A 15 5.84 -13.37 -9.01
C LEU A 15 6.98 -13.31 -7.98
N THR A 16 8.22 -13.23 -8.44
CA THR A 16 9.39 -13.02 -7.58
C THR A 16 10.25 -11.95 -8.21
N ASP A 17 10.46 -10.82 -7.52
CA ASP A 17 11.49 -9.89 -7.96
C ASP A 17 12.87 -10.39 -7.54
N SER A 18 13.87 -10.03 -8.34
CA SER A 18 15.28 -10.23 -8.05
C SER A 18 16.06 -8.99 -8.47
N ASN A 19 15.56 -7.82 -8.11
CA ASN A 19 16.16 -6.56 -8.53
C ASN A 19 17.62 -6.47 -8.04
N THR A 20 18.54 -6.17 -8.96
CA THR A 20 19.99 -6.01 -8.67
C THR A 20 20.52 -4.61 -8.97
N GLU A 21 19.79 -3.82 -9.75
CA GLU A 21 20.17 -2.47 -10.17
C GLU A 21 18.96 -1.55 -10.31
N LEU A 22 19.20 -0.25 -10.13
CA LEU A 22 18.20 0.79 -10.40
C LEU A 22 18.32 1.22 -11.87
N ASN A 23 17.17 1.34 -12.53
CA ASN A 23 17.09 1.68 -13.95
C ASN A 23 16.32 2.99 -14.17
N GLY A 24 16.70 3.71 -15.23
CA GLY A 24 16.06 4.97 -15.62
C GLY A 24 16.12 6.03 -14.51
N GLN A 25 14.97 6.61 -14.18
CA GLN A 25 14.82 7.63 -13.15
C GLN A 25 14.58 7.03 -11.74
N SER A 26 14.62 5.72 -11.58
CA SER A 26 14.25 5.08 -10.32
C SER A 26 15.28 5.34 -9.22
N THR A 27 14.84 5.87 -8.09
CA THR A 27 15.65 6.09 -6.88
C THR A 27 15.58 4.92 -5.89
N THR A 28 14.67 3.98 -6.11
CA THR A 28 14.33 2.89 -5.18
C THR A 28 13.98 1.61 -5.92
N TYR A 29 14.22 0.46 -5.28
CA TYR A 29 13.81 -0.84 -5.80
C TYR A 29 12.32 -1.08 -5.56
N LYS A 30 11.64 -1.64 -6.55
CA LYS A 30 10.18 -1.79 -6.57
C LYS A 30 9.84 -3.12 -7.24
N ASN A 31 8.93 -3.89 -6.66
CA ASN A 31 8.40 -5.10 -7.31
C ASN A 31 7.22 -4.74 -8.20
N ILE A 32 6.12 -4.29 -7.60
CA ILE A 32 4.93 -3.82 -8.32
C ILE A 32 4.93 -2.29 -8.27
N PHE A 33 5.15 -1.68 -9.43
CA PHE A 33 5.30 -0.24 -9.60
C PHE A 33 4.16 0.31 -10.46
N LEU A 34 3.34 1.18 -9.88
CA LEU A 34 2.25 1.90 -10.56
C LEU A 34 2.62 3.38 -10.65
N TYR A 35 2.60 3.95 -11.86
CA TYR A 35 3.02 5.34 -12.07
C TYR A 35 2.46 5.94 -13.36
N GLN A 36 2.57 7.26 -13.53
CA GLN A 36 2.47 7.90 -14.85
C GLN A 36 3.85 8.43 -15.23
N SER A 37 4.31 8.17 -16.45
CA SER A 37 5.54 8.76 -16.97
C SER A 37 5.28 10.09 -17.69
N MET A 38 6.35 10.75 -18.11
CA MET A 38 6.32 12.00 -18.89
C MET A 38 6.52 11.77 -20.40
N SER A 39 6.57 10.51 -20.86
CA SER A 39 6.86 10.21 -22.28
C SER A 39 5.66 10.48 -23.20
N GLY A 40 4.44 10.41 -22.65
CA GLY A 40 3.19 10.46 -23.41
C GLY A 40 2.78 9.12 -24.03
N ASP A 41 3.47 8.02 -23.71
CA ASP A 41 3.20 6.69 -24.28
C ASP A 41 1.94 6.04 -23.67
N ALA A 42 1.65 6.34 -22.41
CA ALA A 42 0.45 5.91 -21.71
C ALA A 42 -0.45 7.11 -21.41
N ALA A 43 -1.74 6.95 -21.67
CA ALA A 43 -2.73 7.96 -21.30
C ALA A 43 -2.92 8.01 -19.78
N ASP A 44 -3.00 9.23 -19.27
CA ASP A 44 -3.32 9.50 -17.87
C ASP A 44 -4.64 8.81 -17.46
N GLY A 45 -4.67 8.32 -16.22
CA GLY A 45 -5.83 7.71 -15.62
C GLY A 45 -5.46 6.82 -14.44
N ASN A 46 -6.44 6.04 -13.99
CA ASN A 46 -6.28 5.15 -12.86
C ASN A 46 -5.51 3.88 -13.26
N ALA A 47 -4.32 3.68 -12.69
CA ALA A 47 -3.55 2.46 -12.83
C ALA A 47 -4.20 1.34 -11.99
N GLU A 48 -4.33 0.13 -12.53
CA GLU A 48 -4.98 -0.97 -11.81
C GLU A 48 -4.07 -2.19 -11.65
N PHE A 49 -3.94 -2.67 -10.42
CA PHE A 49 -3.30 -3.95 -10.12
C PHE A 49 -4.26 -4.85 -9.37
N THR A 50 -4.50 -6.04 -9.92
CA THR A 50 -5.29 -7.07 -9.24
C THR A 50 -4.45 -8.33 -9.08
N ALA A 51 -4.47 -8.94 -7.90
CA ALA A 51 -3.86 -10.24 -7.67
C ALA A 51 -4.80 -11.14 -6.86
N ALA A 52 -5.03 -12.35 -7.34
CA ALA A 52 -5.78 -13.40 -6.66
C ALA A 52 -4.99 -14.71 -6.62
N ASP A 53 -5.06 -15.40 -5.48
CA ASP A 53 -4.50 -16.74 -5.27
C ASP A 53 -3.01 -16.89 -5.66
N SER A 54 -2.27 -15.78 -5.65
CA SER A 54 -0.90 -15.72 -6.18
C SER A 54 0.15 -15.73 -5.07
N LYS A 55 1.39 -16.08 -5.43
CA LYS A 55 2.58 -15.98 -4.56
C LYS A 55 3.44 -14.83 -5.04
N ILE A 56 3.58 -13.78 -4.23
CA ILE A 56 4.33 -12.58 -4.55
C ILE A 56 5.49 -12.44 -3.57
N THR A 57 6.72 -12.64 -4.04
CA THR A 57 7.93 -12.47 -3.24
C THR A 57 8.67 -11.22 -3.67
N THR A 58 8.88 -10.32 -2.72
CA THR A 58 9.74 -9.16 -2.86
C THR A 58 11.10 -9.45 -2.26
N LYS A 59 12.16 -9.60 -3.05
CA LYS A 59 13.53 -9.84 -2.56
C LYS A 59 14.27 -8.55 -2.23
N LYS A 60 14.04 -7.50 -3.03
CA LYS A 60 14.69 -6.20 -2.85
C LYS A 60 13.72 -5.06 -3.15
N GLY A 61 13.58 -4.14 -2.19
CA GLY A 61 12.76 -2.94 -2.30
C GLY A 61 11.34 -3.05 -1.78
N TYR A 62 10.47 -2.23 -2.35
CA TYR A 62 9.07 -2.11 -1.96
C TYR A 62 8.18 -3.09 -2.70
N THR A 63 7.23 -3.71 -2.00
CA THR A 63 6.28 -4.63 -2.63
C THR A 63 5.33 -3.89 -3.56
N LEU A 64 4.64 -2.87 -3.05
CA LEU A 64 3.79 -1.95 -3.82
C LEU A 64 4.39 -0.54 -3.76
N TYR A 65 4.55 0.10 -4.91
CA TYR A 65 5.03 1.47 -5.00
C TYR A 65 4.18 2.28 -5.97
N VAL A 66 3.70 3.44 -5.51
CA VAL A 66 2.85 4.34 -6.29
C VAL A 66 3.41 5.75 -6.27
N THR A 67 3.51 6.38 -7.45
CA THR A 67 3.94 7.77 -7.61
C THR A 67 3.34 8.37 -8.87
N ASN A 68 3.08 9.68 -8.87
CA ASN A 68 2.54 10.42 -10.00
C ASN A 68 1.31 9.76 -10.64
N THR A 69 0.41 9.17 -9.86
CA THR A 69 -0.78 8.51 -10.41
C THR A 69 -1.84 8.24 -9.35
N THR A 70 -3.09 8.08 -9.80
CA THR A 70 -4.13 7.40 -9.03
C THR A 70 -4.06 5.90 -9.32
N ALA A 71 -4.13 5.08 -8.27
CA ALA A 71 -3.98 3.64 -8.37
C ALA A 71 -5.08 2.89 -7.61
N THR A 72 -5.64 1.86 -8.23
CA THR A 72 -6.50 0.87 -7.58
C THR A 72 -5.77 -0.47 -7.47
N ILE A 73 -5.66 -0.99 -6.25
CA ILE A 73 -4.96 -2.24 -5.94
C ILE A 73 -5.94 -3.20 -5.25
N ASN A 74 -6.25 -4.32 -5.91
CA ASN A 74 -7.12 -5.36 -5.38
C ASN A 74 -6.30 -6.61 -5.06
N LEU A 75 -6.30 -7.04 -3.80
CA LEU A 75 -5.57 -8.23 -3.35
C LEU A 75 -6.53 -9.23 -2.72
N GLU A 76 -6.55 -10.45 -3.25
CA GLU A 76 -7.37 -11.55 -2.75
C GLU A 76 -6.56 -12.82 -2.51
N ASN A 77 -6.56 -13.31 -1.26
CA ASN A 77 -5.99 -14.61 -0.89
C ASN A 77 -4.56 -14.89 -1.39
N ASN A 78 -3.73 -13.86 -1.55
CA ASN A 78 -2.33 -14.02 -1.99
C ASN A 78 -1.41 -14.40 -0.82
N THR A 79 -0.31 -15.08 -1.14
CA THR A 79 0.86 -15.18 -0.25
C THR A 79 1.86 -14.11 -0.63
N ILE A 80 1.96 -13.04 0.18
CA ILE A 80 2.89 -11.93 -0.04
C ILE A 80 4.04 -12.02 0.98
N LYS A 81 5.28 -11.94 0.51
CA LYS A 81 6.49 -11.96 1.34
C LYS A 81 7.46 -10.88 0.89
N ASN A 82 7.87 -9.98 1.76
CA ASN A 82 9.02 -9.10 1.54
C ASN A 82 10.19 -9.58 2.40
N THR A 83 11.37 -9.81 1.81
CA THR A 83 12.59 -10.21 2.52
C THR A 83 13.60 -9.09 2.66
N ASP A 84 13.34 -7.90 2.12
CA ASP A 84 14.17 -6.72 2.33
C ASP A 84 13.76 -6.04 3.64
N SER A 85 14.69 -5.92 4.60
CA SER A 85 14.41 -5.28 5.90
C SER A 85 14.07 -3.80 5.78
N GLU A 86 14.58 -3.15 4.73
CA GLU A 86 14.31 -1.74 4.41
C GLU A 86 13.08 -1.58 3.51
N GLY A 87 12.45 -2.71 3.12
CA GLY A 87 11.29 -2.76 2.27
C GLY A 87 9.99 -2.53 3.02
N ASN A 88 9.21 -1.59 2.53
CA ASN A 88 7.80 -1.40 2.86
C ASN A 88 6.90 -2.37 2.09
N PHE A 89 5.73 -2.66 2.68
CA PHE A 89 4.64 -3.32 1.97
C PHE A 89 4.05 -2.37 0.91
N LEU A 90 3.76 -1.13 1.30
CA LEU A 90 3.24 -0.10 0.42
C LEU A 90 3.97 1.23 0.65
N ARG A 91 4.35 1.90 -0.44
CA ARG A 91 4.84 3.29 -0.40
C ARG A 91 4.15 4.12 -1.47
N ALA A 92 3.43 5.16 -1.06
CA ALA A 92 2.83 6.17 -1.92
C ALA A 92 3.54 7.51 -1.69
N GLN A 93 4.20 8.06 -2.71
CA GLN A 93 4.93 9.32 -2.56
C GLN A 93 5.25 10.00 -3.89
N ALA A 94 5.58 11.29 -3.82
CA ALA A 94 6.36 11.97 -4.82
C ALA A 94 7.70 11.28 -5.05
N ASP A 95 8.08 11.12 -6.32
CA ASP A 95 9.39 10.62 -6.73
C ASP A 95 9.77 11.25 -8.08
N SER A 96 10.62 10.60 -8.85
CA SER A 96 11.29 11.15 -10.02
C SER A 96 10.41 11.32 -11.27
N TRP A 97 9.11 11.05 -11.15
CA TRP A 97 8.12 11.18 -12.23
C TRP A 97 7.12 12.27 -11.90
N GLY A 98 6.70 13.04 -12.91
CA GLY A 98 5.73 14.12 -12.76
C GLY A 98 6.33 15.46 -12.30
N ASN A 99 5.45 16.42 -12.05
CA ASN A 99 5.83 17.74 -11.58
C ASN A 99 5.91 17.75 -10.05
N SER A 100 7.03 18.23 -9.51
CA SER A 100 7.24 18.32 -8.06
C SER A 100 6.11 19.08 -7.38
N GLY A 101 5.52 18.46 -6.35
CA GLY A 101 4.38 18.99 -5.60
C GLY A 101 3.01 18.63 -6.17
N SER A 102 2.97 17.91 -7.29
CA SER A 102 1.75 17.39 -7.94
C SER A 102 1.98 16.03 -8.58
N ASN A 103 2.86 15.24 -7.96
CA ASN A 103 3.27 13.91 -8.40
C ASN A 103 3.08 12.86 -7.29
N ASP A 104 2.04 13.07 -6.50
CA ASP A 104 1.54 12.20 -5.45
C ASP A 104 1.16 10.81 -5.95
N GLY A 105 1.04 9.87 -5.01
CA GLY A 105 0.37 8.60 -5.22
C GLY A 105 -0.98 8.60 -4.50
N ASP A 106 -2.07 8.55 -5.25
CA ASP A 106 -3.43 8.43 -4.69
C ASP A 106 -3.90 6.98 -4.78
N VAL A 107 -3.94 6.27 -3.65
CA VAL A 107 -4.10 4.81 -3.64
C VAL A 107 -5.43 4.38 -3.06
N THR A 108 -6.18 3.56 -3.80
CA THR A 108 -7.25 2.70 -3.26
C THR A 108 -6.72 1.28 -3.12
N LEU A 109 -6.66 0.75 -1.90
CA LEU A 109 -6.21 -0.61 -1.59
C LEU A 109 -7.37 -1.43 -1.03
N VAL A 110 -7.78 -2.49 -1.74
CA VAL A 110 -8.81 -3.42 -1.30
C VAL A 110 -8.20 -4.79 -1.00
N MET A 111 -8.29 -5.21 0.25
CA MET A 111 -7.82 -6.49 0.75
C MET A 111 -9.01 -7.41 1.07
N THR A 112 -9.17 -8.48 0.30
CA THR A 112 -10.24 -9.47 0.48
C THR A 112 -9.65 -10.81 0.91
N LYS A 113 -9.91 -11.25 2.15
CA LYS A 113 -9.30 -12.48 2.70
C LYS A 113 -7.76 -12.48 2.51
N GLN A 114 -7.16 -11.29 2.50
CA GLN A 114 -5.76 -11.08 2.17
C GLN A 114 -4.96 -10.96 3.46
N LYS A 115 -3.78 -11.59 3.51
CA LYS A 115 -2.79 -11.36 4.56
C LYS A 115 -1.66 -10.51 4.03
N ALA A 116 -1.29 -9.44 4.73
CA ALA A 116 -0.15 -8.60 4.38
C ALA A 116 0.66 -8.24 5.63
N THR A 117 1.97 -8.09 5.47
CA THR A 117 2.87 -7.66 6.54
C THR A 117 3.87 -6.64 6.03
N GLY A 118 4.30 -5.72 6.89
CA GLY A 118 5.28 -4.69 6.57
C GLY A 118 4.70 -3.28 6.66
N LYS A 119 5.55 -2.26 6.52
CA LYS A 119 5.14 -0.86 6.69
C LYS A 119 4.29 -0.35 5.52
N ILE A 120 3.33 0.52 5.82
CA ILE A 120 2.65 1.38 4.86
C ILE A 120 3.12 2.81 5.10
N VAL A 121 3.66 3.46 4.06
CA VAL A 121 4.17 4.83 4.11
C VAL A 121 3.50 5.68 3.04
N SER A 122 3.06 6.89 3.42
CA SER A 122 2.49 7.89 2.52
C SER A 122 3.11 9.25 2.83
N ASP A 123 3.45 10.04 1.82
CA ASP A 123 3.95 11.41 2.01
C ASP A 123 2.83 12.46 2.11
N SER A 124 3.21 13.73 2.30
CA SER A 124 2.30 14.85 2.57
C SER A 124 1.43 15.32 1.41
N ILE A 125 1.62 14.76 0.22
CA ILE A 125 0.74 15.02 -0.91
C ILE A 125 -0.04 13.77 -1.35
N SER A 126 0.38 12.58 -0.91
CA SER A 126 -0.20 11.28 -1.27
C SER A 126 -1.30 10.83 -0.32
N THR A 127 -2.25 10.05 -0.85
CA THR A 127 -3.41 9.53 -0.10
C THR A 127 -3.50 8.00 -0.15
N LEU A 128 -4.14 7.43 0.87
CA LEU A 128 -4.49 6.01 0.93
C LEU A 128 -5.93 5.86 1.41
N ASP A 129 -6.73 5.11 0.65
CA ASP A 129 -8.02 4.56 1.05
C ASP A 129 -7.89 3.03 1.11
N MET A 130 -7.82 2.49 2.32
CA MET A 130 -7.56 1.06 2.56
C MET A 130 -8.81 0.39 3.13
N THR A 131 -9.34 -0.59 2.41
CA THR A 131 -10.46 -1.43 2.85
C THR A 131 -9.99 -2.87 3.11
N MET A 132 -10.21 -3.38 4.32
CA MET A 132 -10.00 -4.77 4.70
C MET A 132 -11.32 -5.48 4.92
N LYS A 133 -11.60 -6.49 4.10
CA LYS A 133 -12.85 -7.28 4.15
C LYS A 133 -12.62 -8.77 4.05
N SER A 134 -13.64 -9.54 4.39
CA SER A 134 -13.66 -11.01 4.36
C SER A 134 -12.61 -11.64 5.28
N GLY A 135 -12.38 -11.04 6.45
CA GLY A 135 -11.40 -11.56 7.42
C GLY A 135 -9.95 -11.42 6.97
N SER A 136 -9.61 -10.29 6.34
CA SER A 136 -8.23 -9.95 5.99
C SER A 136 -7.37 -9.73 7.23
N TYR A 137 -6.05 -9.84 7.08
CA TYR A 137 -5.08 -9.61 8.15
C TYR A 137 -3.98 -8.66 7.69
N TYR A 138 -3.64 -7.70 8.54
CA TYR A 138 -2.50 -6.82 8.34
C TYR A 138 -1.64 -6.76 9.61
N GLU A 139 -0.32 -6.88 9.45
CA GLU A 139 0.64 -6.68 10.54
C GLU A 139 1.74 -5.69 10.12
N GLY A 140 1.79 -4.54 10.77
CA GLY A 140 2.71 -3.48 10.38
C GLY A 140 2.39 -2.13 11.01
N THR A 141 3.13 -1.11 10.60
CA THR A 141 2.91 0.29 10.96
C THR A 141 2.23 1.00 9.78
N ILE A 142 1.22 1.82 10.06
CA ILE A 142 0.50 2.61 9.05
C ILE A 142 0.86 4.07 9.24
N ASN A 143 1.52 4.68 8.24
CA ASN A 143 1.89 6.09 8.24
C ASN A 143 2.63 6.53 9.52
N GLY A 144 3.64 5.76 9.94
CA GLY A 144 4.30 5.96 11.24
C GLY A 144 4.97 7.33 11.43
N ASP A 145 5.32 8.01 10.34
CA ASP A 145 5.89 9.37 10.37
C ASP A 145 4.81 10.47 10.44
N ASN A 146 3.52 10.08 10.42
CA ASN A 146 2.36 10.97 10.36
C ASN A 146 2.48 12.06 9.28
N SER A 147 2.97 11.68 8.09
CA SER A 147 3.19 12.61 7.00
C SER A 147 2.14 12.49 5.89
N GLY A 148 1.41 11.38 5.80
CA GLY A 148 0.35 11.16 4.81
C GLY A 148 -0.70 12.27 4.77
N LYS A 149 -1.07 12.75 3.57
CA LYS A 149 -2.13 13.77 3.39
C LYS A 149 -3.49 13.31 3.91
N SER A 150 -3.88 12.07 3.59
CA SER A 150 -5.13 11.46 4.02
C SER A 150 -4.98 9.95 3.99
N ILE A 151 -5.27 9.29 5.11
CA ILE A 151 -5.24 7.83 5.25
C ILE A 151 -6.58 7.39 5.81
N LYS A 152 -7.44 6.81 4.97
CA LYS A 152 -8.72 6.24 5.36
C LYS A 152 -8.58 4.74 5.54
N LEU A 153 -9.09 4.23 6.64
CA LEU A 153 -9.07 2.81 6.97
C LEU A 153 -10.49 2.32 7.21
N THR A 154 -10.90 1.29 6.48
CA THR A 154 -12.21 0.64 6.63
C THR A 154 -12.02 -0.84 6.93
N LEU A 155 -12.61 -1.33 8.03
CA LEU A 155 -12.46 -2.70 8.50
C LEU A 155 -13.83 -3.38 8.61
N ASP A 156 -13.94 -4.60 8.04
CA ASP A 156 -15.01 -5.49 8.45
C ASP A 156 -14.72 -6.10 9.83
N LYS A 157 -15.79 -6.55 10.52
CA LYS A 157 -15.71 -7.08 11.89
C LYS A 157 -14.79 -8.31 12.04
N LYS A 158 -14.43 -8.97 10.94
CA LYS A 158 -13.61 -10.19 10.94
C LYS A 158 -12.15 -9.92 10.64
N SER A 159 -11.84 -8.82 9.96
CA SER A 159 -10.48 -8.43 9.60
C SER A 159 -9.72 -8.04 10.84
N LYS A 160 -8.41 -8.24 10.83
CA LYS A 160 -7.57 -8.01 12.00
C LYS A 160 -6.34 -7.19 11.65
N ILE A 161 -5.98 -6.29 12.55
CA ILE A 161 -4.73 -5.53 12.50
C ILE A 161 -3.87 -5.92 13.69
N LYS A 162 -2.56 -6.00 13.47
CA LYS A 162 -1.57 -6.02 14.54
C LYS A 162 -0.53 -4.93 14.31
N LEU A 163 -0.40 -4.00 15.25
CA LEU A 163 0.54 -2.88 15.09
C LEU A 163 1.98 -3.30 15.40
N THR A 164 2.92 -2.73 14.66
CA THR A 164 4.36 -2.87 14.93
C THR A 164 5.04 -1.54 15.28
N GLY A 165 4.25 -0.48 15.40
CA GLY A 165 4.67 0.88 15.69
C GLY A 165 3.44 1.79 15.76
N ASP A 166 3.61 2.97 16.36
CA ASP A 166 2.56 4.00 16.38
C ASP A 166 2.13 4.32 14.95
N SER A 167 0.82 4.37 14.75
CA SER A 167 0.20 4.44 13.43
C SER A 167 -0.82 5.56 13.38
N TYR A 168 -0.96 6.20 12.22
CA TYR A 168 -1.72 7.43 12.06
C TYR A 168 -2.66 7.32 10.86
N VAL A 169 -3.95 7.45 11.12
CA VAL A 169 -4.99 7.50 10.09
C VAL A 169 -5.82 8.76 10.26
N THR A 170 -6.33 9.30 9.17
CA THR A 170 -7.23 10.47 9.22
C THR A 170 -8.68 10.06 9.49
N SER A 171 -9.05 8.81 9.19
CA SER A 171 -10.37 8.28 9.54
C SER A 171 -10.34 6.76 9.67
N LEU A 172 -11.13 6.25 10.62
CA LEU A 172 -11.38 4.83 10.80
C LEU A 172 -12.88 4.56 10.72
N ASP A 173 -13.28 3.68 9.81
CA ASP A 173 -14.61 3.07 9.77
C ASP A 173 -14.47 1.59 10.13
N ASP A 174 -14.68 1.26 11.41
CA ASP A 174 -14.58 -0.11 11.90
C ASP A 174 -15.96 -0.67 12.24
N ALA A 175 -16.31 -1.80 11.62
CA ALA A 175 -17.52 -2.52 11.95
C ALA A 175 -17.47 -3.21 13.33
N ASP A 176 -16.29 -3.32 13.96
CA ASP A 176 -16.13 -3.72 15.36
C ASP A 176 -15.94 -2.49 16.27
N THR A 177 -17.03 -2.02 16.87
CA THR A 177 -17.06 -0.76 17.63
C THR A 177 -16.22 -0.75 18.91
N ASP A 178 -15.82 -1.92 19.39
CA ASP A 178 -14.99 -2.08 20.59
C ASP A 178 -13.49 -2.26 20.22
N TYR A 179 -13.15 -2.16 18.92
CA TYR A 179 -11.80 -2.31 18.36
C TYR A 179 -11.06 -3.60 18.76
N SER A 180 -11.80 -4.67 19.09
CA SER A 180 -11.22 -5.94 19.55
C SER A 180 -10.46 -6.70 18.46
N ASN A 181 -10.68 -6.30 17.22
CA ASN A 181 -10.00 -6.73 16.01
C ASN A 181 -8.65 -6.01 15.76
N ILE A 182 -8.31 -4.99 16.54
CA ILE A 182 -7.03 -4.27 16.47
C ILE A 182 -6.15 -4.70 17.66
N ASP A 183 -5.13 -5.51 17.39
CA ASP A 183 -4.05 -5.79 18.33
C ASP A 183 -3.06 -4.63 18.32
N PHE A 184 -3.23 -3.72 19.28
CA PHE A 184 -2.36 -2.57 19.46
C PHE A 184 -0.91 -2.95 19.77
N ASN A 185 -0.66 -4.14 20.34
CA ASN A 185 0.69 -4.67 20.57
C ASN A 185 1.65 -3.67 21.28
N GLY A 186 1.10 -2.89 22.22
CA GLY A 186 1.84 -1.87 22.98
C GLY A 186 2.03 -0.51 22.27
N TYR A 187 1.47 -0.34 21.08
CA TYR A 187 1.50 0.90 20.30
C TYR A 187 0.14 1.60 20.28
N THR A 188 0.11 2.77 19.66
CA THR A 188 -1.11 3.58 19.54
C THR A 188 -1.53 3.70 18.07
N LEU A 189 -2.84 3.53 17.82
CA LEU A 189 -3.46 4.01 16.58
C LEU A 189 -4.08 5.39 16.88
N TYR A 190 -3.61 6.40 16.17
CA TYR A 190 -4.19 7.74 16.18
C TYR A 190 -5.17 7.87 15.02
N VAL A 191 -6.42 8.21 15.31
CA VAL A 191 -7.47 8.51 14.33
C VAL A 191 -7.76 10.01 14.41
N ASP A 192 -7.45 10.74 13.35
CA ASP A 192 -7.56 12.21 13.31
C ASP A 192 -6.86 12.91 14.51
N GLY A 193 -5.73 12.33 14.93
CA GLY A 193 -4.94 12.82 16.07
C GLY A 193 -5.40 12.33 17.45
N GLU A 194 -6.52 11.60 17.54
CA GLU A 194 -7.01 11.02 18.79
C GLU A 194 -6.54 9.56 18.95
N ALA A 195 -5.97 9.22 20.09
CA ALA A 195 -5.60 7.84 20.41
C ALA A 195 -6.83 6.99 20.73
N ILE A 196 -6.91 5.76 20.18
CA ILE A 196 -8.07 4.86 20.37
C ILE A 196 -7.75 3.53 21.08
N ASN A 197 -6.54 3.39 21.66
CA ASN A 197 -6.07 2.16 22.34
C ASN A 197 -6.39 2.10 23.84
#